data_AF-A0AAV5JBA8-F1
#
_entry.id   AF-A0AAV5JBA8-F1
#
_cell.length_a   1.000
_cell.length_b   1.000
_cell.length_c   1.000
_cell.angle_alpha   90.00
_cell.angle_beta   90.00
_cell.angle_gamma   90.00
#
_symmetry.space_group_name_H-M   'P 1'
#
loop_
_entity.id
_entity.type
_entity.pdbx_description
1 polymer ?
#
loop_
_entity_poly.entity_id
_entity_poly.type
_entity_poly.pdbx_seq_one_letter_code
_entity_poly.pdbx_strand_id
1 'polypeptide(L)'
;MWLRLESMRVEKWRTISSHFNVFSDDISVHGQIIQSQFLGSLGINFRVEVLLKNCTDEQADCLGTGYWRLVGEGEAPFWEEPNEEAPTGMGTRYLAMAIVNKKQGVPVPFQ
;
A
#
# COMPACT_ATOMS: atom_id res chain seq x y z
N MET A 1 -17.14 -7.13 15.00
CA MET A 1 -17.15 -7.05 13.50
C MET A 1 -15.73 -7.00 12.94
N TRP A 2 -14.87 -6.09 13.41
CA TRP A 2 -13.46 -5.96 13.00
C TRP A 2 -12.59 -7.24 13.11
N LEU A 3 -12.59 -7.91 14.27
CA LEU A 3 -11.84 -9.17 14.46
C LEU A 3 -12.21 -10.27 13.45
N ARG A 4 -13.46 -10.26 12.97
CA ARG A 4 -13.94 -11.23 11.97
C ARG A 4 -13.38 -10.92 10.58
N LEU A 5 -13.31 -9.65 10.19
CA LEU A 5 -12.74 -9.22 8.92
C LEU A 5 -11.22 -9.48 8.89
N GLU A 6 -10.53 -9.22 9.99
CA GLU A 6 -9.10 -9.50 10.12
C GLU A 6 -8.82 -11.01 10.02
N SER A 7 -9.63 -11.83 10.70
CA SER A 7 -9.52 -13.29 10.65
C SER A 7 -9.79 -13.84 9.24
N MET A 8 -10.80 -13.33 8.53
CA MET A 8 -11.07 -13.68 7.13
C MET A 8 -9.92 -13.29 6.20
N ARG A 9 -9.26 -12.15 6.44
CA ARG A 9 -8.10 -11.69 5.67
C ARG A 9 -6.92 -12.65 5.84
N VAL A 10 -6.60 -13.03 7.07
CA VAL A 10 -5.53 -13.99 7.37
C VAL A 10 -5.77 -15.34 6.71
N GLU A 11 -7.00 -15.85 6.77
CA GLU A 11 -7.33 -17.17 6.22
C GLU A 11 -7.27 -17.20 4.68
N LYS A 12 -7.76 -16.14 4.03
CA LYS A 12 -7.65 -15.99 2.57
C LYS A 12 -6.17 -15.96 2.14
N TRP A 13 -5.32 -15.31 2.92
CA TRP A 13 -3.89 -15.25 2.65
C TRP A 13 -3.17 -16.58 2.81
N ARG A 14 -3.46 -17.31 3.88
CA ARG A 14 -2.96 -18.69 4.06
C ARG A 14 -3.35 -19.57 2.88
N THR A 15 -4.60 -19.46 2.44
CA THR A 15 -5.13 -20.19 1.30
C THR A 15 -4.39 -19.83 0.00
N ILE A 16 -4.15 -18.56 -0.28
CA ILE A 16 -3.42 -18.15 -1.50
C ILE A 16 -1.97 -18.66 -1.45
N SER A 17 -1.29 -18.45 -0.33
CA SER A 17 0.10 -18.88 -0.18
C SER A 17 0.26 -20.40 -0.27
N SER A 18 -0.67 -21.17 0.29
CA SER A 18 -0.62 -22.64 0.22
C SER A 18 -0.84 -23.14 -1.20
N HIS A 19 -1.81 -22.60 -1.94
CA HIS A 19 -2.04 -22.98 -3.33
C HIS A 19 -0.77 -22.80 -4.17
N PHE A 20 -0.11 -21.64 -4.12
CA PHE A 20 1.08 -21.40 -4.94
C PHE A 20 2.26 -22.31 -4.58
N ASN A 21 2.46 -22.61 -3.29
CA ASN A 21 3.51 -23.55 -2.88
C ASN A 21 3.23 -24.99 -3.35
N VAL A 22 1.96 -25.37 -3.57
CA VAL A 22 1.59 -26.71 -4.03
C VAL A 22 1.71 -26.84 -5.55
N PHE A 23 1.60 -25.75 -6.31
CA PHE A 23 1.70 -25.78 -7.78
C PHE A 23 3.13 -25.83 -8.31
N SER A 24 4.12 -25.32 -7.57
CA SER A 24 5.51 -25.37 -7.99
C SER A 24 6.49 -25.10 -6.85
N ASP A 25 7.46 -26.02 -6.69
CA ASP A 25 8.58 -25.86 -5.76
C ASP A 25 9.50 -24.69 -6.10
N ASP A 26 9.39 -24.09 -7.29
CA ASP A 26 10.20 -22.95 -7.73
C ASP A 26 9.56 -21.58 -7.41
N ILE A 27 8.39 -21.53 -6.78
CA ILE A 27 7.67 -20.28 -6.47
C ILE A 27 7.78 -19.93 -4.98
N SER A 28 7.97 -18.65 -4.67
CA SER A 28 7.83 -18.09 -3.31
C SER A 28 6.86 -16.92 -3.30
N VAL A 29 6.11 -16.79 -2.20
CA VAL A 29 5.14 -15.72 -1.98
C VAL A 29 5.61 -14.86 -0.82
N HIS A 30 5.62 -13.54 -1.00
CA HIS A 30 6.04 -12.54 -0.02
C HIS A 30 4.94 -11.50 0.20
N GLY A 31 4.80 -10.99 1.43
CA GLY A 31 3.67 -10.18 1.91
C GLY A 31 3.18 -10.70 3.26
N GLN A 32 2.12 -10.23 3.92
CA GLN A 32 1.23 -9.09 3.73
C GLN A 32 1.86 -7.80 4.25
N ILE A 33 2.02 -6.80 3.40
CA ILE A 33 2.40 -5.46 3.87
C ILE A 33 1.32 -4.48 3.44
N ILE A 34 0.98 -3.55 4.33
CA ILE A 34 0.04 -2.48 4.01
C ILE A 34 0.65 -1.53 2.97
N GLN A 35 -0.20 -0.91 2.15
CA GLN A 35 0.24 -0.05 1.05
C GLN A 35 1.16 1.07 1.53
N SER A 36 0.87 1.69 2.68
CA SER A 36 1.71 2.76 3.23
C SER A 36 3.12 2.28 3.58
N GLN A 37 3.26 1.07 4.14
CA GLN A 37 4.56 0.46 4.40
C GLN A 37 5.30 0.09 3.12
N PHE A 38 4.61 -0.50 2.13
CA PHE A 38 5.20 -0.86 0.85
C PHE A 38 5.75 0.37 0.12
N LEU A 39 4.91 1.40 -0.06
CA LEU A 39 5.30 2.63 -0.74
C LEU A 39 6.36 3.42 0.05
N GLY A 40 6.24 3.45 1.38
CA GLY A 40 7.24 4.04 2.27
C GLY A 40 8.61 3.40 2.10
N SER A 41 8.66 2.07 2.04
CA SER A 41 9.91 1.30 1.85
C SER A 41 10.50 1.47 0.44
N LEU A 42 9.68 1.78 -0.57
CA LEU A 42 10.12 2.16 -1.91
C LEU A 42 10.58 3.63 -2.00
N GLY A 43 10.48 4.40 -0.91
CA GLY A 43 10.96 5.78 -0.86
C GLY A 43 10.01 6.81 -1.45
N ILE A 44 8.68 6.56 -1.43
CA ILE A 44 7.69 7.52 -1.93
C ILE A 44 7.82 8.90 -1.26
N ASN A 45 8.19 8.95 0.03
CA ASN A 45 8.36 10.20 0.79
C ASN A 45 9.43 11.09 0.15
N PHE A 46 10.59 10.53 -0.16
CA PHE A 46 11.67 11.25 -0.84
C PHE A 46 11.25 11.74 -2.21
N ARG A 47 10.46 10.95 -2.95
CA ARG A 47 9.97 11.34 -4.27
C ARG A 47 9.03 12.54 -4.18
N VAL A 48 8.10 12.53 -3.22
CA VAL A 48 7.17 13.65 -3.00
C VAL A 48 7.92 14.92 -2.61
N GLU A 49 8.88 14.83 -1.70
CA GLU A 49 9.72 15.98 -1.31
C GLU A 49 10.46 16.61 -2.51
N VAL A 50 10.95 15.78 -3.44
CA VAL A 50 11.62 16.28 -4.65
C VAL A 50 10.64 16.92 -5.63
N LEU A 51 9.45 16.34 -5.79
CA LEU A 51 8.43 16.87 -6.70
C LEU A 51 7.90 18.23 -6.21
N LEU A 52 7.65 18.36 -4.90
CA LEU A 52 7.13 19.59 -4.29
C LEU A 52 8.02 20.82 -4.55
N LYS A 53 9.34 20.65 -4.71
CA LYS A 53 10.26 21.75 -5.00
C LYS A 53 10.02 22.45 -6.34
N ASN A 54 9.31 21.81 -7.27
CA ASN A 54 9.07 22.33 -8.62
C ASN A 54 7.58 22.54 -8.91
N CYS A 55 6.71 22.35 -7.92
CA CYS A 55 5.27 22.51 -8.08
C CYS A 55 4.88 23.99 -8.01
N THR A 56 3.86 24.37 -8.79
CA THR A 56 3.01 25.51 -8.43
C THR A 56 2.16 25.15 -7.19
N ASP A 57 1.54 26.13 -6.54
CA ASP A 57 0.69 25.89 -5.37
C ASP A 57 -0.42 24.86 -5.68
N GLU A 58 -1.12 25.05 -6.80
CA GLU A 58 -2.16 24.12 -7.28
C GLU A 58 -1.63 22.68 -7.48
N GLN A 59 -0.40 22.54 -7.98
CA GLN A 59 0.23 21.24 -8.17
C GLN A 59 0.65 20.61 -6.84
N ALA A 60 1.11 21.42 -5.88
CA ALA A 60 1.48 20.96 -4.54
C ALA A 60 0.26 20.43 -3.79
N ASP A 61 -0.89 21.10 -3.88
CA ASP A 61 -2.16 20.67 -3.29
C ASP A 61 -2.66 19.36 -3.91
N CYS A 62 -2.62 19.26 -5.24
CA CYS A 62 -2.96 18.04 -5.97
C CYS A 62 -2.04 16.87 -5.56
N LEU A 63 -0.73 17.14 -5.47
CA LEU A 63 0.27 16.14 -5.08
C LEU A 63 0.09 15.69 -3.62
N GLY A 64 -0.16 16.62 -2.70
CA GLY A 64 -0.42 16.34 -1.28
C GLY A 64 -1.67 15.48 -1.09
N THR A 65 -2.75 15.82 -1.80
CA THR A 65 -3.98 15.02 -1.82
C THR A 65 -3.76 13.63 -2.37
N GLY A 66 -3.04 13.51 -3.51
CA GLY A 66 -2.70 12.22 -4.10
C GLY A 66 -1.82 11.36 -3.20
N TYR A 67 -0.82 11.97 -2.55
CA TYR A 67 0.03 11.30 -1.58
C TYR A 67 -0.77 10.80 -0.37
N TRP A 68 -1.64 11.62 0.22
CA TRP A 68 -2.51 11.21 1.32
C TRP A 68 -3.41 10.04 0.95
N ARG A 69 -4.02 10.07 -0.24
CA ARG A 69 -4.81 8.95 -0.74
C ARG A 69 -4.01 7.65 -0.77
N LEU A 70 -2.72 7.68 -1.09
CA LEU A 70 -1.88 6.48 -1.17
C LEU A 70 -1.39 5.96 0.18
N VAL A 71 -0.96 6.85 1.09
CA VAL A 71 -0.28 6.45 2.33
C VAL A 71 -1.07 6.75 3.62
N GLY A 72 -2.04 7.66 3.54
CA GLY A 72 -2.85 8.08 4.67
C GLY A 72 -3.85 7.01 5.11
N GLU A 73 -4.43 7.23 6.28
CA GLU A 73 -5.48 6.40 6.86
C GLU A 73 -6.68 7.26 7.21
N GLY A 74 -7.88 6.78 6.88
CA GLY A 74 -9.12 7.52 7.15
C GLY A 74 -9.32 8.72 6.23
N GLU A 75 -10.23 9.61 6.62
CA GLU A 75 -10.50 10.86 5.88
C GLU A 75 -9.29 11.81 5.94
N ALA A 76 -9.09 12.60 4.89
CA ALA A 76 -8.03 13.59 4.86
C ALA A 76 -8.24 14.69 5.91
N PRO A 77 -7.30 14.89 6.85
CA PRO A 77 -7.46 15.84 7.95
C PRO A 77 -7.36 17.30 7.51
N PHE A 78 -6.93 17.55 6.28
CA PHE A 78 -6.79 18.87 5.65
C PHE A 78 -7.93 19.17 4.66
N TRP A 79 -8.96 18.32 4.60
CA TRP A 79 -10.11 18.55 3.73
C TRP A 79 -11.13 19.45 4.43
N GLU A 80 -11.35 20.64 3.87
CA GLU A 80 -12.21 21.67 4.47
C GLU A 80 -13.52 21.90 3.69
N GLU A 81 -13.67 21.29 2.51
CA GLU A 81 -14.83 21.45 1.63
C GLU A 81 -16.07 20.71 2.20
N PRO A 82 -17.06 21.42 2.79
CA PRO A 82 -18.14 20.78 3.55
C PRO A 82 -19.18 20.08 2.67
N ASN A 83 -19.15 20.32 1.35
CA ASN A 83 -20.08 19.75 0.38
C ASN A 83 -19.44 18.64 -0.49
N GLU A 84 -18.15 18.36 -0.30
CA GLU A 84 -17.43 17.33 -1.05
C GLU A 84 -16.98 16.20 -0.11
N GLU A 85 -17.08 14.95 -0.56
CA GLU A 85 -16.63 13.80 0.21
C GLU A 85 -15.11 13.85 0.39
N ALA A 86 -14.67 13.84 1.66
CA ALA A 86 -13.26 13.88 1.99
C ALA A 86 -12.52 12.68 1.37
N PRO A 87 -11.38 12.89 0.70
CA PRO A 87 -10.61 11.79 0.14
C PRO A 87 -10.16 10.85 1.26
N THR A 88 -10.48 9.57 1.12
CA THR A 88 -10.11 8.54 2.09
C THR A 88 -8.75 7.93 1.75
N GLY A 89 -7.87 7.85 2.74
CA GLY A 89 -6.57 7.21 2.68
C GLY A 89 -6.67 5.69 2.51
N MET A 90 -5.81 5.16 1.62
CA MET A 90 -5.75 3.74 1.25
C MET A 90 -4.64 2.98 1.98
N GLY A 91 -3.80 3.67 2.76
CA GLY A 91 -2.55 3.17 3.31
C GLY A 91 -2.67 1.85 4.06
N THR A 92 -3.72 1.70 4.89
CA THR A 92 -4.03 0.47 5.65
C THR A 92 -5.07 -0.44 4.99
N ARG A 93 -5.81 0.09 4.00
CA ARG A 93 -6.91 -0.61 3.31
C ARG A 93 -6.39 -1.54 2.21
N TYR A 94 -5.33 -1.12 1.53
CA TYR A 94 -4.71 -1.88 0.45
C TYR A 94 -3.48 -2.64 0.97
N LEU A 95 -3.24 -3.80 0.36
CA LEU A 95 -2.12 -4.69 0.70
C LEU A 95 -1.30 -4.97 -0.56
N ALA A 96 0.01 -5.16 -0.37
CA ALA A 96 0.91 -5.63 -1.41
C ALA A 96 1.35 -7.09 -1.17
N MET A 97 1.54 -7.81 -2.28
CA MET A 97 2.06 -9.18 -2.34
C MET A 97 3.00 -9.28 -3.54
N ALA A 98 4.04 -10.10 -3.42
CA ALA A 98 4.86 -10.52 -4.55
C ALA A 98 4.89 -12.04 -4.66
N ILE A 99 4.76 -12.54 -5.89
CA ILE A 99 4.94 -13.94 -6.24
C ILE A 99 6.14 -14.00 -7.17
N VAL A 100 7.22 -14.66 -6.73
CA VAL A 100 8.49 -14.66 -7.46
C VAL A 100 9.06 -16.06 -7.58
N ASN A 101 9.87 -16.27 -8.61
CA ASN A 101 10.70 -17.47 -8.70
C ASN A 101 11.74 -17.46 -7.57
N LYS A 102 11.88 -18.55 -6.81
CA LYS A 102 12.82 -18.69 -5.68
C LYS A 102 14.26 -18.36 -6.06
N LYS A 103 14.65 -18.60 -7.32
CA LYS A 103 15.99 -18.30 -7.85
C LYS A 103 16.31 -16.80 -7.88
N GLN A 104 15.30 -15.93 -7.81
CA GLN A 104 15.46 -14.46 -7.78
C GLN A 104 15.64 -13.89 -6.37
N GLY A 105 15.49 -14.72 -5.33
CA GLY A 105 15.57 -14.27 -3.94
C GLY A 105 14.33 -13.52 -3.46
N VAL A 106 14.49 -12.75 -2.39
CA VAL A 106 13.40 -11.97 -1.77
C VAL A 106 13.20 -10.65 -2.54
N PRO A 107 11.98 -10.36 -3.03
CA PRO A 107 11.71 -9.14 -3.78
C PRO A 107 11.76 -7.92 -2.86
N VAL A 108 12.32 -6.81 -3.33
CA VAL A 108 12.24 -5.52 -2.63
C VAL A 108 10.79 -5.00 -2.70
N PRO A 109 10.23 -4.44 -1.62
CA PRO A 109 10.77 -4.26 -0.27
C PRO A 109 10.18 -5.28 0.73
N PHE A 110 10.03 -6.55 0.34
CA PHE A 110 9.43 -7.60 1.16
C PHE A 110 10.46 -8.38 2.01
N GLN A 111 11.57 -7.73 2.36
CA GLN A 111 12.65 -8.29 3.16
C GLN A 111 12.29 -8.37 4.64
#